data_AF-H9FDF9-F1
#
_entry.id   AF-H9FDF9-F1
#
_cell.length_a   1.000
_cell.length_b   1.000
_cell.length_c   1.000
_cell.angle_alpha   90.00
_cell.angle_beta   90.00
_cell.angle_gamma   90.00
#
_symmetry.space_group_name_H-M   'P 1'
#
loop_
_entity.id
_entity.type
_entity.pdbx_description
1 polymer ?
#
loop_
_entity_poly.entity_id
_entity_poly.type
_entity_poly.pdbx_seq_one_letter_code
_entity_poly.pdbx_strand_id
1 'polypeptide(L)'
;KVQKRMWINVDFQNTIIDGEVFDFSTYYLGGIPIAIRERFNISTPAFRGCMKNLKKTSGVVRLNDTVGVTKKCSEDWKLVRSASFSRGGQLSFTNLGSPLTDHLQASFGFQTFQPSGILLSHQTWTSTLQVTLEDGHIELSTRDSGSPIFKSPQT
;
A
#
# COMPACT_ATOMS: atom_id res chain seq x y z
N LYS A 1 -12.43 -13.86 -39.41
CA LYS A 1 -12.74 -14.17 -38.00
C LYS A 1 -12.44 -12.93 -37.16
N VAL A 2 -13.44 -12.33 -36.52
CA VAL A 2 -13.23 -11.17 -35.64
C VAL A 2 -12.62 -11.66 -34.34
N GLN A 3 -11.34 -11.37 -34.10
CA GLN A 3 -10.68 -11.68 -32.84
C GLN A 3 -11.18 -10.67 -31.79
N LYS A 4 -12.09 -11.10 -30.93
CA LYS A 4 -12.49 -10.29 -29.77
C LYS A 4 -11.23 -10.15 -28.89
N ARG A 5 -10.90 -8.94 -28.45
CA ARG A 5 -9.80 -8.67 -27.50
C ARG A 5 -10.36 -7.88 -26.33
N MET A 6 -9.92 -8.20 -25.12
CA MET A 6 -10.21 -7.42 -23.92
C MET A 6 -9.01 -6.54 -23.59
N TRP A 7 -9.29 -5.26 -23.31
CA TRP A 7 -8.29 -4.27 -22.96
C TRP A 7 -8.51 -3.86 -21.51
N ILE A 8 -7.51 -4.10 -20.67
CA ILE A 8 -7.47 -3.57 -19.31
C ILE A 8 -6.39 -2.49 -19.29
N ASN A 9 -6.81 -1.27 -18.95
CA ASN A 9 -5.94 -0.12 -18.86
C ASN A 9 -5.80 0.27 -17.38
N VAL A 10 -4.58 0.21 -16.87
CA VAL A 10 -4.22 0.62 -15.50
C VAL A 10 -3.15 1.70 -15.63
N ASP A 11 -3.53 2.95 -15.44
CA ASP A 11 -2.71 4.16 -15.66
C ASP A 11 -2.04 4.23 -17.04
N PHE A 12 -0.76 3.83 -17.14
CA PHE A 12 0.03 3.79 -18.37
C PHE A 12 0.32 2.37 -18.86
N GLN A 13 -0.14 1.34 -18.12
CA GLN A 13 0.01 -0.05 -18.50
C GLN A 13 -1.24 -0.54 -19.24
N ASN A 14 -1.02 -0.96 -20.48
CA ASN A 14 -2.00 -1.67 -21.29
C ASN A 14 -1.65 -3.16 -21.29
N THR A 15 -2.52 -3.98 -20.71
CA THR A 15 -2.39 -5.44 -20.83
C THR A 15 -3.38 -5.95 -21.87
N ILE A 16 -2.87 -6.64 -22.88
CA ILE A 16 -3.67 -7.34 -23.90
C ILE A 16 -3.81 -8.79 -23.43
N ILE A 17 -5.05 -9.23 -23.23
CA ILE A 17 -5.33 -10.64 -22.98
C ILE A 17 -5.49 -11.32 -24.35
N ASP A 18 -4.44 -11.98 -24.81
CA ASP A 18 -4.45 -12.78 -26.05
C ASP A 18 -5.07 -14.16 -25.77
N GLY A 19 -6.24 -14.41 -26.34
CA GLY A 19 -6.97 -15.68 -26.20
C GLY A 19 -8.37 -15.59 -26.83
N GLU A 20 -9.09 -16.70 -26.91
CA GLU A 20 -10.54 -16.64 -27.10
C GLU A 20 -11.08 -15.75 -25.97
N VAL A 21 -11.75 -14.65 -26.32
CA VAL A 21 -12.51 -13.90 -25.31
C VAL A 21 -13.57 -14.85 -24.83
N PHE A 22 -13.25 -15.50 -23.71
CA PHE A 22 -14.14 -16.36 -22.99
C PHE A 22 -15.45 -15.59 -22.82
N ASP A 23 -16.54 -16.17 -23.33
CA ASP A 23 -17.87 -15.58 -23.24
C ASP A 23 -18.41 -15.77 -21.82
N PHE A 24 -17.73 -15.14 -20.86
CA PHE A 24 -18.20 -15.12 -19.49
C PHE A 24 -19.35 -14.13 -19.40
N SER A 25 -20.48 -14.58 -18.87
CA SER A 25 -21.63 -13.74 -18.58
C SER A 25 -21.40 -12.86 -17.34
N THR A 26 -20.40 -13.16 -16.53
CA THR A 26 -20.15 -12.51 -15.24
C THR A 26 -18.69 -12.11 -15.09
N TYR A 27 -18.47 -10.86 -14.68
CA TYR A 27 -17.16 -10.29 -14.38
C TYR A 27 -17.20 -9.70 -12.98
N TYR A 28 -16.14 -9.92 -12.22
CA TYR A 28 -15.99 -9.32 -10.90
C TYR A 28 -14.92 -8.23 -10.96
N LEU A 29 -15.22 -7.09 -10.34
CA LEU A 29 -14.34 -5.93 -10.36
C LEU A 29 -14.04 -5.49 -8.94
N GLY A 30 -12.76 -5.31 -8.64
CA GLY A 30 -12.29 -4.85 -7.32
C GLY A 30 -12.36 -5.90 -6.21
N GLY A 31 -12.82 -7.11 -6.50
CA GLY A 31 -12.88 -8.22 -5.54
C GLY A 31 -13.66 -9.39 -6.13
N ILE A 32 -13.70 -10.52 -5.44
CA ILE A 32 -14.46 -11.71 -5.85
C ILE A 32 -15.20 -12.30 -4.64
N PRO A 33 -16.36 -12.95 -4.83
CA PRO A 33 -17.12 -13.60 -3.76
C PRO A 33 -16.28 -14.61 -2.97
N ILE A 34 -16.58 -14.74 -1.68
CA ILE A 34 -15.81 -15.60 -0.77
C ILE A 34 -15.75 -17.06 -1.23
N ALA A 35 -16.87 -17.60 -1.73
CA ALA A 35 -16.92 -18.96 -2.27
C ALA A 35 -15.96 -19.18 -3.44
N ILE A 36 -15.72 -18.16 -4.28
CA ILE A 36 -14.74 -18.24 -5.37
C ILE A 36 -13.31 -18.15 -4.80
N ARG A 37 -13.08 -17.29 -3.81
CA ARG A 37 -11.77 -17.18 -3.15
C ARG A 37 -11.35 -18.50 -2.52
N GLU A 38 -12.24 -19.13 -1.77
CA GLU A 38 -11.98 -20.40 -1.10
C GLU A 38 -11.78 -21.53 -2.10
N ARG A 39 -12.65 -21.65 -3.11
CA ARG A 39 -12.57 -22.70 -4.14
C ARG A 39 -11.25 -22.69 -4.90
N PHE A 40 -10.69 -21.51 -5.17
CA PHE A 40 -9.47 -21.34 -5.97
C PHE A 40 -8.25 -20.88 -5.15
N ASN A 41 -8.35 -20.89 -3.81
CA ASN A 41 -7.31 -20.46 -2.89
C ASN A 41 -6.71 -19.07 -3.21
N ILE A 42 -7.57 -18.10 -3.53
CA ILE A 42 -7.15 -16.74 -3.91
C ILE A 42 -6.93 -15.90 -2.65
N SER A 43 -5.66 -15.68 -2.30
CA SER A 43 -5.24 -14.91 -1.13
C SER A 43 -5.24 -13.39 -1.34
N THR A 44 -5.21 -12.93 -2.60
CA THR A 44 -5.16 -11.50 -2.93
C THR A 44 -6.36 -10.77 -2.30
N PRO A 45 -6.14 -9.66 -1.56
CA PRO A 45 -7.23 -8.90 -0.98
C PRO A 45 -8.06 -8.19 -2.04
N ALA A 46 -9.29 -7.81 -1.68
CA ALA A 46 -10.11 -6.94 -2.52
C ALA A 46 -9.42 -5.58 -2.71
N PHE A 47 -9.57 -5.01 -3.90
CA PHE A 47 -9.08 -3.70 -4.23
C PHE A 47 -9.74 -2.63 -3.35
N ARG A 48 -8.91 -1.81 -2.72
CA ARG A 48 -9.35 -0.66 -1.93
C ARG A 48 -8.91 0.62 -2.63
N GLY A 49 -9.84 1.27 -3.30
CA GLY A 49 -9.58 2.49 -4.04
C GLY A 49 -10.79 2.94 -4.84
N CYS A 50 -10.58 3.85 -5.77
CA CYS A 50 -11.64 4.44 -6.58
C CYS A 50 -11.48 4.06 -8.05
N MET A 51 -12.58 3.66 -8.67
CA MET A 51 -12.66 3.35 -10.09
C MET A 51 -13.68 4.27 -10.75
N LYS A 52 -13.32 4.82 -11.91
CA LYS A 52 -14.21 5.67 -12.72
C LYS A 52 -14.08 5.31 -14.19
N ASN A 53 -15.07 5.69 -14.99
CA ASN A 53 -15.06 5.52 -16.45
C ASN A 53 -14.94 4.06 -16.91
N LEU A 54 -15.62 3.13 -16.23
CA LEU A 54 -15.64 1.72 -16.60
C LEU A 54 -16.33 1.53 -17.97
N LYS A 55 -15.62 0.86 -18.90
CA LYS A 55 -16.08 0.62 -20.27
C LYS A 55 -15.91 -0.85 -20.63
N LYS A 56 -16.86 -1.38 -21.40
CA LYS A 56 -16.79 -2.65 -22.11
C LYS A 56 -16.88 -2.40 -23.61
N THR A 57 -16.56 -3.39 -24.43
CA THR A 57 -16.63 -3.29 -25.90
C THR A 57 -18.00 -2.85 -26.42
N SER A 58 -19.08 -3.18 -25.71
CA SER A 58 -20.44 -2.80 -26.08
C SER A 58 -20.95 -1.50 -25.44
N GLY A 59 -20.10 -0.74 -24.72
CA GLY A 59 -20.48 0.54 -24.09
C GLY A 59 -20.11 0.67 -22.61
N VAL A 60 -20.90 1.44 -21.85
CA VAL A 60 -20.65 1.72 -20.43
C VAL A 60 -21.04 0.53 -19.55
N VAL A 61 -20.24 0.24 -18.52
CA VAL A 61 -20.55 -0.79 -17.53
C VAL A 61 -21.43 -0.19 -16.43
N ARG A 62 -22.55 -0.85 -16.14
CA ARG A 62 -23.37 -0.60 -14.94
C ARG A 62 -23.15 -1.75 -13.96
N LEU A 63 -22.75 -1.42 -12.74
CA LEU A 63 -22.59 -2.39 -11.65
C LEU A 63 -23.94 -2.54 -10.95
N ASN A 64 -24.53 -3.74 -11.00
CA ASN A 64 -25.83 -4.01 -10.39
C ASN A 64 -25.69 -4.72 -9.03
N ASP A 65 -24.78 -5.68 -8.93
CA ASP A 65 -24.54 -6.45 -7.70
C ASP A 65 -23.24 -6.00 -7.04
N THR A 66 -23.32 -5.04 -6.13
CA THR A 66 -22.15 -4.47 -5.46
C THR A 66 -22.15 -4.73 -3.96
N VAL A 67 -20.97 -4.97 -3.41
CA VAL A 67 -20.72 -5.08 -1.96
C VAL A 67 -19.57 -4.16 -1.62
N GLY A 68 -19.77 -3.25 -0.66
CA GLY A 68 -18.74 -2.29 -0.24
C GLY A 68 -18.38 -1.22 -1.27
N VAL A 69 -19.24 -0.96 -2.27
CA VAL A 69 -19.01 0.06 -3.31
C VAL A 69 -19.85 1.30 -3.05
N THR A 70 -19.21 2.48 -3.07
CA THR A 70 -19.87 3.78 -2.97
C THR A 70 -19.80 4.54 -4.30
N LYS A 71 -20.85 5.32 -4.62
CA LYS A 71 -20.90 6.12 -5.87
C LYS A 71 -19.86 7.23 -5.91
N LYS A 72 -19.47 7.77 -4.75
CA LYS A 72 -18.47 8.82 -4.62
C LYS A 72 -17.18 8.25 -4.06
N CYS A 73 -16.06 8.73 -4.59
CA CYS A 73 -14.75 8.55 -3.98
C CYS A 73 -14.60 9.60 -2.89
N SER A 74 -14.73 9.22 -1.61
CA SER A 74 -14.45 10.17 -0.51
C SER A 74 -12.95 10.46 -0.46
N GLU A 75 -12.61 11.71 -0.14
CA GLU A 75 -11.24 12.09 0.17
C GLU A 75 -10.71 11.33 1.40
N ASP A 76 -11.59 10.87 2.28
CA ASP A 76 -11.23 10.03 3.44
C ASP A 76 -10.53 8.72 3.03
N TRP A 77 -10.78 8.21 1.81
CA TRP A 77 -10.11 7.03 1.28
C TRP A 77 -8.68 7.31 0.83
N LYS A 78 -8.30 8.58 0.63
CA LYS A 78 -6.92 8.97 0.32
C LYS A 78 -6.03 8.98 1.55
N LEU A 79 -6.61 8.97 2.76
CA LEU A 79 -5.86 8.96 4.00
C LEU A 79 -5.44 7.54 4.38
N VAL A 80 -4.19 7.20 4.09
CA VAL A 80 -3.56 5.93 4.47
C VAL A 80 -2.69 6.16 5.71
N ARG A 81 -2.98 5.45 6.80
CA ARG A 81 -2.26 5.60 8.09
C ARG A 81 -1.35 4.43 8.44
N SER A 82 -1.34 3.40 7.62
CA SER A 82 -0.59 2.17 7.88
C SER A 82 0.01 1.65 6.59
N ALA A 83 1.21 1.09 6.69
CA ALA A 83 1.90 0.44 5.59
C ALA A 83 2.55 -0.84 6.10
N SER A 84 2.71 -1.82 5.21
CA SER A 84 3.44 -3.05 5.48
C SER A 84 4.60 -3.14 4.53
N PHE A 85 5.78 -3.40 5.07
CA PHE A 85 7.02 -3.48 4.32
C PHE A 85 7.43 -4.93 4.18
N SER A 86 7.91 -5.30 2.99
CA SER A 86 8.48 -6.61 2.72
C SER A 86 9.69 -6.45 1.81
N ARG A 87 10.63 -7.41 1.86
CA ARG A 87 11.79 -7.49 0.95
C ARG A 87 12.63 -6.21 0.89
N GLY A 88 12.81 -5.52 2.03
CA GLY A 88 13.62 -4.30 2.10
C GLY A 88 12.97 -3.04 1.53
N GLY A 89 11.65 -3.04 1.31
CA GLY A 89 10.93 -1.83 0.89
C GLY A 89 11.00 -0.70 1.93
N GLN A 90 10.93 0.55 1.46
CA GLN A 90 10.96 1.75 2.30
C GLN A 90 9.90 2.77 1.84
N LEU A 91 9.54 3.69 2.71
CA LEU A 91 8.63 4.81 2.41
C LEU A 91 9.28 6.12 2.84
N SER A 92 9.26 7.12 1.96
CA SER A 92 9.73 8.47 2.24
C SER A 92 8.59 9.47 2.16
N PHE A 93 8.57 10.43 3.08
CA PHE A 93 7.66 11.57 3.05
C PHE A 93 8.37 12.79 2.45
N THR A 94 7.80 13.38 1.40
CA THR A 94 8.43 14.47 0.63
C THR A 94 7.99 15.87 1.03
N ASN A 95 7.05 16.00 1.98
CA ASN A 95 6.47 17.28 2.41
C ASN A 95 6.25 17.35 3.93
N LEU A 96 7.14 16.73 4.72
CA LEU A 96 7.28 17.11 6.12
C LEU A 96 7.90 18.52 6.07
N GLY A 97 7.21 19.55 6.54
CA GLY A 97 7.60 20.95 6.32
C GLY A 97 9.07 21.26 6.64
N SER A 98 9.53 22.40 6.10
CA SER A 98 10.83 23.08 6.36
C SER A 98 11.44 22.69 7.70
N PRO A 99 12.74 22.36 7.74
CA PRO A 99 13.31 21.46 8.74
C PRO A 99 12.85 21.85 10.13
N LEU A 100 12.29 20.86 10.82
CA LEU A 100 11.68 21.07 12.12
C LEU A 100 12.68 21.81 13.01
N THR A 101 12.17 22.86 13.64
CA THR A 101 12.81 23.63 14.71
C THR A 101 13.35 22.71 15.80
N ASP A 102 14.10 23.25 16.76
CA ASP A 102 14.81 22.52 17.85
C ASP A 102 13.95 21.53 18.69
N HIS A 103 12.67 21.35 18.37
CA HIS A 103 11.71 20.46 19.01
C HIS A 103 11.03 19.54 17.99
N LEU A 104 11.69 18.43 17.64
CA LEU A 104 11.09 17.33 16.87
C LEU A 104 10.27 16.43 17.80
N GLN A 105 8.98 16.26 17.48
CA GLN A 105 8.12 15.26 18.10
C GLN A 105 7.59 14.31 17.02
N ALA A 106 7.81 13.02 17.20
CA ALA A 106 7.31 11.97 16.32
C ALA A 106 6.63 10.86 17.13
N SER A 107 5.58 10.28 16.57
CA SER A 107 4.88 9.12 17.14
C SER A 107 4.42 8.21 16.01
N PHE A 108 4.69 6.92 16.14
CA PHE A 108 4.25 5.89 15.21
C PHE A 108 4.11 4.57 15.96
N GLY A 109 3.22 3.70 15.47
CA GLY A 109 3.11 2.32 15.94
C GLY A 109 3.72 1.37 14.91
N PHE A 110 4.35 0.29 15.38
CA PHE A 110 4.88 -0.76 14.53
C PHE A 110 4.61 -2.13 15.14
N GLN A 111 4.62 -3.15 14.28
CA GLN A 111 4.59 -4.56 14.68
C GLN A 111 5.48 -5.32 13.71
N THR A 112 6.46 -6.08 14.23
CA THR A 112 7.39 -6.85 13.42
C THR A 112 7.82 -8.10 14.18
N PHE A 113 8.17 -9.14 13.43
CA PHE A 113 8.86 -10.33 13.94
C PHE A 113 10.37 -10.29 13.66
N GLN A 114 10.84 -9.26 12.94
CA GLN A 114 12.27 -9.08 12.70
C GLN A 114 12.94 -8.60 14.00
N PRO A 115 14.06 -9.20 14.41
CA PRO A 115 14.74 -8.82 15.65
C PRO A 115 15.45 -7.46 15.55
N SER A 116 15.80 -7.05 14.32
CA SER A 116 16.44 -5.77 14.04
C SER A 116 15.89 -5.10 12.78
N GLY A 117 16.03 -3.77 12.70
CA GLY A 117 15.70 -2.98 11.51
C GLY A 117 15.49 -1.49 11.76
N ILE A 118 15.53 -0.70 10.69
CA ILE A 118 15.26 0.74 10.75
C ILE A 118 13.75 0.98 10.76
N LEU A 119 13.26 1.68 11.79
CA LEU A 119 11.85 2.04 11.93
C LEU A 119 11.57 3.46 11.42
N LEU A 120 12.49 4.39 11.68
CA LEU A 120 12.41 5.77 11.23
C LEU A 120 13.82 6.31 10.97
N SER A 121 13.99 7.05 9.88
CA SER A 121 15.21 7.78 9.57
C SER A 121 14.86 9.20 9.15
N HIS A 122 15.44 10.19 9.83
CA HIS A 122 15.17 11.60 9.57
C HIS A 122 16.48 12.38 9.43
N GLN A 123 16.61 13.10 8.32
CA GLN A 123 17.77 13.95 8.08
C GLN A 123 17.58 15.29 8.80
N THR A 124 18.48 15.61 9.73
CA THR A 124 18.59 16.92 10.35
C THR A 124 19.67 17.75 9.65
N TRP A 125 19.90 18.98 10.11
CA TRP A 125 20.90 19.88 9.52
C TRP A 125 22.33 19.36 9.69
N THR A 126 22.59 18.70 10.82
CA THR A 126 23.94 18.33 11.26
C THR A 126 24.18 16.83 11.28
N SER A 127 23.14 16.00 11.26
CA SER A 127 23.24 14.54 11.35
C SER A 127 21.98 13.86 10.80
N THR A 128 21.96 12.54 10.77
CA THR A 128 20.73 11.74 10.62
C THR A 128 20.31 11.22 11.99
N LEU A 129 19.06 11.44 12.38
CA LEU A 129 18.42 10.83 13.54
C LEU A 129 17.75 9.52 13.11
N GLN A 130 17.97 8.45 13.85
CA GLN A 130 17.40 7.14 13.56
C GLN A 130 16.71 6.53 14.77
N VAL A 131 15.57 5.89 14.52
CA VAL A 131 14.94 4.97 15.45
C VAL A 131 15.07 3.57 14.86
N THR A 132 15.77 2.70 15.57
CA THR A 132 16.03 1.32 15.16
C THR A 132 15.47 0.34 16.19
N LEU A 133 15.16 -0.86 15.72
CA LEU A 133 15.00 -2.03 16.56
C LEU A 133 16.33 -2.79 16.51
N GLU A 134 16.90 -3.13 17.66
CA GLU A 134 18.12 -3.93 17.78
C GLU A 134 17.96 -4.99 18.86
N ASP A 135 17.96 -6.26 18.46
CA ASP A 135 17.72 -7.41 19.34
C ASP A 135 16.49 -7.21 20.26
N GLY A 136 15.39 -6.71 19.68
CA GLY A 136 14.15 -6.44 20.40
C GLY A 136 14.19 -5.20 21.31
N HIS A 137 15.22 -4.36 21.24
CA HIS A 137 15.29 -3.08 21.96
C HIS A 137 15.06 -1.93 20.98
N ILE A 138 14.29 -0.93 21.39
CA ILE A 138 14.12 0.29 20.62
C ILE A 138 15.29 1.21 20.95
N GLU A 139 16.08 1.57 19.94
CA GLU A 139 17.22 2.47 20.06
C GLU A 139 16.97 3.77 19.30
N LEU A 140 17.31 4.89 19.94
CA LEU A 140 17.38 6.21 19.34
C LEU A 140 18.85 6.60 19.22
N SER A 141 19.33 6.91 18.03
CA SER A 141 20.73 7.27 17.80
C SER A 141 20.87 8.35 16.74
N THR A 142 22.02 9.03 16.76
CA THR A 142 22.49 9.81 15.61
C THR A 142 23.54 9.00 14.86
N ARG A 143 23.54 9.09 13.52
CA ARG A 143 24.45 8.29 12.68
C ARG A 143 25.94 8.49 13.02
N ASP A 144 26.29 9.64 13.57
CA ASP A 144 27.66 10.00 13.94
C ASP A 144 28.01 9.65 15.41
N SER A 145 27.07 9.12 16.19
CA SER A 145 27.29 8.73 17.59
C SER A 145 27.77 7.28 17.71
N GLY A 146 28.75 7.03 18.60
CA GLY A 146 29.26 5.69 18.89
C GLY A 146 28.37 4.85 19.83
N SER A 147 27.31 5.44 20.39
CA SER A 147 26.37 4.79 21.30
C SER A 147 24.97 5.39 21.15
N PRO A 148 23.90 4.62 21.40
CA PRO A 148 22.53 5.15 21.32
C PRO A 148 22.30 6.22 22.39
N ILE A 149 21.53 7.25 22.00
CA ILE A 149 21.04 8.31 22.90
C ILE A 149 20.05 7.73 23.90
N PHE A 150 19.23 6.77 23.45
CA PHE A 150 18.27 6.07 24.28
C PHE A 150 18.17 4.63 23.83
N LYS A 151 18.00 3.72 24.80
CA LYS A 151 17.72 2.30 24.58
C LYS A 151 16.58 1.89 25.52
N SER A 152 15.49 1.37 24.98
CA SER A 152 14.39 0.85 25.79
C SER A 152 14.80 -0.47 26.45
N PRO A 153 14.06 -0.96 27.47
CA PRO A 153 14.04 -2.39 27.78
C PRO A 153 13.63 -3.21 26.56
N GLN A 154 13.93 -4.50 26.57
CA GLN A 154 13.48 -5.42 25.54
C GLN A 154 11.95 -5.42 25.44
N THR A 155 11.44 -5.25 24.22
CA THR A 155 10.00 -5.24 23.89
C THR A 155 9.49 -6.60 23.48
#